data_AF-A0A817CX83-F1
#
_entry.id   AF-A0A817CX83-F1
#
_cell.length_a   1.000
_cell.length_b   1.000
_cell.length_c   1.000
_cell.angle_alpha   90.00
_cell.angle_beta   90.00
_cell.angle_gamma   90.00
#
_symmetry.space_group_name_H-M   'P 1'
#
loop_
_entity.id
_entity.type
_entity.pdbx_description
1 polymer ?
#
loop_
_entity_poly.entity_id
_entity_poly.type
_entity_poly.pdbx_seq_one_letter_code
_entity_poly.pdbx_strand_id
1 'polypeptide(L)'
;MANHIKSVEKSAKECNVHVYVKGSYYQMEDPAKPVLVSEADIVIGHGFRFELRNTDNSMACNKLCLSRNPKDIFQVKCFLESIIKDGLVWSVSNPDVISDGTYEADKRGYQDLKIDIQTKCKKEGLKRELLQVLRRMEAQDSQDTESDSQDATDDTIDKKKK
;
A
#
# COMPACT_ATOMS: atom_id res chain seq x y z
N MET A 1 4.61 12.04 -1.45
CA MET A 1 4.05 10.67 -1.61
C MET A 1 4.23 9.97 -2.98
N ALA A 2 3.88 10.54 -4.14
CA ALA A 2 3.83 9.80 -5.43
C ALA A 2 5.13 9.07 -5.83
N ASN A 3 6.30 9.66 -5.56
CA ASN A 3 7.59 9.02 -5.83
C ASN A 3 7.88 7.82 -4.90
N HIS A 4 7.35 7.85 -3.67
CA HIS A 4 7.57 6.79 -2.69
C HIS A 4 6.67 5.56 -2.91
N ILE A 5 5.55 5.70 -3.63
CA ILE A 5 4.66 4.56 -3.92
C ILE A 5 5.42 3.49 -4.72
N LYS A 6 6.26 3.90 -5.68
CA LYS A 6 7.11 2.97 -6.45
C LYS A 6 8.10 2.21 -5.56
N SER A 7 8.66 2.88 -4.54
CA SER A 7 9.54 2.25 -3.55
C SER A 7 8.79 1.23 -2.68
N VAL A 8 7.55 1.55 -2.27
CA VAL A 8 6.69 0.61 -1.55
C VAL A 8 6.39 -0.61 -2.39
N GLU A 9 5.99 -0.44 -3.66
CA GLU A 9 5.71 -1.53 -4.60
C GLU A 9 6.94 -2.42 -4.82
N LYS A 10 8.09 -1.81 -5.04
CA LYS A 10 9.36 -2.52 -5.21
C LYS A 10 9.69 -3.35 -3.97
N SER A 11 9.64 -2.74 -2.79
CA SER A 11 9.90 -3.42 -1.51
C SER A 11 8.93 -4.59 -1.27
N ALA A 12 7.65 -4.40 -1.61
CA ALA A 12 6.63 -5.43 -1.46
C ALA A 12 6.94 -6.66 -2.33
N LYS A 13 7.31 -6.43 -3.60
CA LYS A 13 7.72 -7.47 -4.55
C LYS A 13 8.96 -8.21 -4.09
N GLU A 14 10.01 -7.50 -3.69
CA GLU A 14 11.26 -8.10 -3.21
C GLU A 14 11.07 -8.96 -1.96
N CYS A 15 10.08 -8.62 -1.13
CA CYS A 15 9.78 -9.33 0.12
C CYS A 15 8.61 -10.33 0.00
N ASN A 16 8.08 -10.57 -1.20
CA ASN A 16 6.96 -11.48 -1.47
C ASN A 16 5.69 -11.19 -0.62
N VAL A 17 5.29 -9.92 -0.55
CA VAL A 17 4.04 -9.48 0.09
C VAL A 17 3.27 -8.53 -0.81
N HIS A 18 1.96 -8.44 -0.61
CA HIS A 18 1.12 -7.39 -1.17
C HIS A 18 0.79 -6.35 -0.11
N VAL A 19 0.88 -5.08 -0.48
CA VAL A 19 0.51 -3.96 0.39
C VAL A 19 -0.93 -3.58 0.08
N TYR A 20 -1.86 -3.97 0.94
CA TYR A 20 -3.25 -3.57 0.81
C TYR A 20 -3.46 -2.22 1.50
N VAL A 21 -3.68 -1.17 0.71
CA VAL A 21 -3.91 0.18 1.22
C VAL A 21 -5.35 0.33 1.68
N LYS A 22 -5.54 0.48 2.99
CA LYS A 22 -6.85 0.65 3.62
C LYS A 22 -7.39 2.07 3.42
N GLY A 23 -6.50 3.03 3.23
CA GLY A 23 -6.83 4.43 3.00
C GLY A 23 -5.61 5.32 3.08
N SER A 24 -5.62 6.42 2.35
CA SER A 24 -4.52 7.40 2.24
C SER A 24 -4.91 8.81 2.68
N TYR A 25 -6.20 9.00 2.94
CA TYR A 25 -6.77 10.20 3.52
C TYR A 25 -8.06 9.82 4.24
N TYR A 26 -8.39 10.55 5.30
CA TYR A 26 -9.70 10.49 5.95
C TYR A 26 -10.42 11.79 5.69
N GLN A 27 -11.62 11.71 5.12
CA GLN A 27 -12.44 12.89 4.93
C GLN A 27 -13.06 13.29 6.27
N MET A 28 -12.77 14.51 6.69
CA MET A 28 -13.30 15.08 7.91
C MET A 28 -14.64 15.77 7.63
N GLU A 29 -15.59 15.67 8.57
CA GLU A 29 -16.86 16.41 8.48
C GLU A 29 -16.59 17.92 8.51
N ASP A 30 -15.72 18.33 9.44
CA ASP A 30 -15.19 19.67 9.61
C ASP A 30 -13.67 19.68 9.36
N PRO A 31 -13.20 20.29 8.26
CA PRO A 31 -11.78 20.49 7.97
C PRO A 31 -11.01 21.25 9.07
N ALA A 32 -11.67 22.10 9.84
CA ALA A 32 -11.00 22.89 10.88
C ALA A 32 -10.70 22.07 12.15
N LYS A 33 -11.42 20.97 12.38
CA LYS A 33 -11.30 20.13 13.59
C LYS A 33 -9.85 19.68 13.82
N PRO A 34 -9.36 19.68 15.07
CA PRO A 34 -8.03 19.15 15.38
C PRO A 34 -7.94 17.65 15.07
N VAL A 35 -6.74 17.20 14.70
CA VAL A 35 -6.42 15.81 14.40
C VAL A 35 -5.36 15.31 15.36
N LEU A 36 -5.36 14.01 15.63
CA LEU A 36 -4.29 13.39 16.38
C LEU A 36 -3.00 13.45 15.58
N VAL A 37 -1.86 13.69 16.24
CA VAL A 37 -0.54 13.75 15.59
C VAL A 37 -0.25 12.48 14.80
N SER A 38 -0.70 11.33 15.31
CA SER A 38 -0.61 10.02 14.65
C SER A 38 -1.32 9.90 13.30
N GLU A 39 -2.27 10.80 13.03
CA GLU A 39 -3.09 10.78 11.81
C GLU A 39 -2.77 11.98 10.91
N ALA A 40 -1.90 12.88 11.37
CA ALA A 40 -1.62 14.15 10.73
C ALA A 40 -1.19 13.93 9.27
N ASP A 41 -0.20 13.08 9.05
CA ASP A 41 0.35 12.76 7.71
C ASP A 41 -0.70 12.18 6.77
N ILE A 42 -1.62 11.36 7.29
CA ILE A 42 -2.68 10.73 6.49
C ILE A 42 -3.68 11.81 6.04
N VAL A 43 -4.06 12.73 6.92
CA VAL A 43 -5.07 13.76 6.62
C VAL A 43 -4.59 14.73 5.53
N ILE A 44 -3.28 14.97 5.46
CA ILE A 44 -2.64 15.82 4.44
C ILE A 44 -2.04 15.03 3.27
N GLY A 45 -2.26 13.70 3.19
CA GLY A 45 -1.84 12.87 2.04
C GLY A 45 -0.35 12.51 1.97
N HIS A 46 0.38 12.71 3.07
CA HIS A 46 1.79 12.33 3.24
C HIS A 46 1.98 10.93 3.84
N GLY A 47 0.90 10.23 4.19
CA GLY A 47 0.94 8.85 4.62
C GLY A 47 -0.31 8.06 4.27
N PHE A 48 -0.25 6.75 4.46
CA PHE A 48 -1.37 5.85 4.20
C PHE A 48 -1.42 4.69 5.21
N ARG A 49 -2.63 4.19 5.43
CA ARG A 49 -2.87 2.98 6.21
C ARG A 49 -2.77 1.74 5.36
N PHE A 50 -2.17 0.70 5.91
CA PHE A 50 -1.96 -0.55 5.19
C PHE A 50 -2.15 -1.80 6.05
N GLU A 51 -2.24 -2.92 5.37
CA GLU A 51 -2.00 -4.26 5.89
C GLU A 51 -1.19 -5.04 4.86
N LEU A 52 -0.42 -6.02 5.32
CA LEU A 52 0.34 -6.91 4.46
C LEU A 52 -0.44 -8.18 4.20
N ARG A 53 -0.42 -8.61 2.95
CA ARG A 53 -1.01 -9.86 2.47
C ARG A 53 0.06 -10.73 1.84
N ASN A 54 -0.15 -12.04 1.88
CA ASN A 54 0.65 -12.99 1.14
C ASN A 54 0.29 -12.92 -0.36
N THR A 55 1.06 -13.60 -1.20
CA THR A 55 0.84 -13.67 -2.66
C THR A 55 -0.47 -14.32 -3.07
N ASP A 56 -1.06 -15.12 -2.19
CA ASP A 56 -2.40 -15.71 -2.36
C ASP A 56 -3.53 -14.78 -1.86
N ASN A 57 -3.23 -13.51 -1.58
CA ASN A 57 -4.12 -12.52 -0.98
C ASN A 57 -4.63 -12.84 0.44
N SER A 58 -4.13 -13.89 1.09
CA SER A 58 -4.41 -14.15 2.50
C SER A 58 -3.71 -13.11 3.40
N MET A 59 -4.25 -12.88 4.60
CA MET A 59 -3.70 -11.90 5.53
C MET A 59 -2.33 -12.35 6.06
N ALA A 60 -1.26 -11.61 5.74
CA ALA A 60 0.08 -11.86 6.28
C ALA A 60 0.27 -11.14 7.62
N CYS A 61 -0.04 -9.83 7.67
CA CYS A 61 0.15 -9.03 8.86
C CYS A 61 -0.72 -7.75 8.86
N ASN A 62 -1.68 -7.68 9.76
CA ASN A 62 -2.50 -6.48 10.02
C ASN A 62 -1.89 -5.61 11.14
N LYS A 63 -2.57 -4.51 11.51
CA LYS A 63 -2.17 -3.61 12.61
C LYS A 63 -1.77 -4.34 13.90
N LEU A 64 -2.54 -5.33 14.33
CA LEU A 64 -2.27 -6.10 15.55
C LEU A 64 -1.00 -6.95 15.42
N CYS A 65 -0.73 -7.42 14.21
CA CYS A 65 0.50 -8.12 13.90
C CYS A 65 1.71 -7.16 13.88
N LEU A 66 1.58 -6.00 13.23
CA LEU A 66 2.62 -4.99 13.09
C LEU A 66 2.97 -4.29 14.43
N SER A 67 2.05 -4.22 15.39
CA SER A 67 2.26 -3.55 16.68
C SER A 67 3.22 -4.26 17.64
N ARG A 68 3.58 -5.52 17.37
CA ARG A 68 4.42 -6.34 18.25
C ARG A 68 5.82 -6.44 17.64
N ASN A 69 6.71 -5.47 17.90
CA ASN A 69 8.07 -5.50 17.36
C ASN A 69 9.03 -6.35 18.23
N PRO A 70 9.91 -7.22 17.69
CA PRO A 70 9.95 -7.75 16.33
C PRO A 70 9.24 -9.12 16.22
N LYS A 71 8.41 -9.31 15.19
CA LYS A 71 7.86 -10.63 14.83
C LYS A 71 8.78 -11.33 13.82
N ASP A 72 8.94 -12.64 14.03
CA ASP A 72 9.74 -13.57 13.21
C ASP A 72 9.19 -13.86 11.81
N ILE A 73 8.24 -13.08 11.30
CA ILE A 73 7.75 -13.27 9.93
C ILE A 73 8.74 -12.58 8.99
N PHE A 74 9.58 -13.40 8.34
CA PHE A 74 10.65 -12.95 7.46
C PHE A 74 10.18 -11.91 6.44
N GLN A 75 9.05 -12.16 5.78
CA GLN A 75 8.52 -11.26 4.74
C GLN A 75 8.12 -9.89 5.30
N VAL A 76 7.51 -9.85 6.48
CA VAL A 76 7.09 -8.61 7.15
C VAL A 76 8.32 -7.81 7.56
N LYS A 77 9.30 -8.48 8.15
CA LYS A 77 10.57 -7.84 8.56
C LYS A 77 11.31 -7.29 7.36
N CYS A 78 11.47 -8.10 6.30
CA CYS A 78 12.05 -7.68 5.03
C CYS A 78 11.37 -6.40 4.52
N PHE A 79 10.03 -6.40 4.45
CA PHE A 79 9.30 -5.27 3.90
C PHE A 79 9.52 -4.00 4.72
N LEU A 80 9.38 -4.07 6.05
CA LEU A 80 9.55 -2.92 6.94
C LEU A 80 10.99 -2.36 6.89
N GLU A 81 12.00 -3.24 6.86
CA GLU A 81 13.40 -2.83 6.75
C GLU A 81 13.69 -2.15 5.40
N SER A 82 13.14 -2.69 4.30
CA SER A 82 13.30 -2.11 2.96
C SER A 82 12.67 -0.73 2.83
N ILE A 83 11.44 -0.52 3.31
CA ILE A 83 10.82 0.80 3.22
C ILE A 83 11.52 1.86 4.10
N ILE A 84 12.03 1.45 5.27
CA ILE A 84 12.80 2.35 6.15
C ILE A 84 14.11 2.75 5.46
N LYS A 85 14.78 1.79 4.81
CA LYS A 85 15.99 2.05 4.03
C LYS A 85 15.73 3.01 2.86
N ASP A 86 14.55 2.96 2.27
CA ASP A 86 14.10 3.86 1.20
C ASP A 86 13.61 5.23 1.71
N GLY A 87 13.79 5.52 3.01
CA GLY A 87 13.50 6.81 3.62
C GLY A 87 12.04 7.00 4.02
N LEU A 88 11.22 5.96 3.99
CA LEU A 88 9.86 6.00 4.53
C LEU A 88 9.87 5.84 6.05
N VAL A 89 8.91 6.47 6.71
CA VAL A 89 8.74 6.40 8.15
C VAL A 89 7.66 5.38 8.48
N TRP A 90 8.03 4.43 9.33
CA TRP A 90 7.11 3.49 9.98
C TRP A 90 7.37 3.53 11.50
N SER A 91 6.31 3.59 12.30
CA SER A 91 6.41 3.70 13.75
C SER A 91 5.62 2.60 14.45
N VAL A 92 6.20 2.03 15.50
CA VAL A 92 5.55 1.02 16.35
C VAL A 92 4.27 1.56 17.00
N SER A 93 4.19 2.88 17.26
CA SER A 93 3.01 3.52 17.86
C SER A 93 1.82 3.59 16.89
N ASN A 94 2.08 3.68 15.58
CA ASN A 94 1.07 3.67 14.52
C ASN A 94 1.47 2.65 13.46
N PRO A 95 1.44 1.35 13.83
CA PRO A 95 2.14 0.32 13.08
C PRO A 95 1.44 -0.04 11.77
N ASP A 96 0.21 0.43 11.57
CA ASP A 96 -0.55 0.33 10.34
C ASP A 96 -0.38 1.55 9.41
N VAL A 97 0.56 2.45 9.69
CA VAL A 97 0.79 3.69 8.92
C VAL A 97 2.22 3.74 8.40
N ILE A 98 2.35 4.10 7.12
CA ILE A 98 3.62 4.49 6.49
C ILE A 98 3.46 5.93 6.01
N SER A 99 4.46 6.78 6.27
CA SER A 99 4.52 8.15 5.73
C SER A 99 5.85 8.45 5.08
N ASP A 100 5.89 9.50 4.26
CA ASP A 100 7.13 10.01 3.65
C ASP A 100 7.99 10.85 4.61
N GLY A 101 7.60 10.91 5.90
CA GLY A 101 8.34 11.65 6.93
C GLY A 101 8.25 13.18 6.79
N THR A 102 7.42 13.68 5.88
CA THR A 102 7.20 15.13 5.74
C THR A 102 6.59 15.66 7.03
N TYR A 103 7.27 16.63 7.63
CA TYR A 103 6.82 17.32 8.82
C TYR A 103 6.63 18.80 8.52
N GLU A 104 5.41 19.29 8.66
CA GLU A 104 5.10 20.71 8.58
C GLU A 104 5.36 21.36 9.95
N ALA A 105 6.51 22.01 10.09
CA ALA A 105 6.92 22.66 11.33
C ALA A 105 6.07 23.89 11.70
N ASP A 106 5.52 24.57 10.69
CA ASP A 106 4.58 25.66 10.92
C ASP A 106 3.18 25.10 11.16
N LYS A 107 2.71 25.21 12.39
CA LYS A 107 1.36 24.82 12.79
C LYS A 107 0.29 25.51 11.93
N ARG A 108 0.52 26.75 11.48
CA ARG A 108 -0.41 27.49 10.64
C ARG A 108 -0.40 26.93 9.22
N GLY A 109 0.78 26.81 8.61
CA GLY A 109 0.96 26.17 7.30
C GLY A 109 0.34 24.76 7.23
N TYR A 110 0.57 23.92 8.25
CA TYR A 110 -0.09 22.62 8.36
C TYR A 110 -1.61 22.73 8.33
N GLN A 111 -2.18 23.63 9.15
CA GLN A 111 -3.63 23.78 9.27
C GLN A 111 -4.25 24.31 7.97
N ASP A 112 -3.60 25.26 7.30
CA ASP A 112 -4.06 25.82 6.02
C ASP A 112 -4.04 24.75 4.92
N LEU A 113 -2.95 23.99 4.82
CA LEU A 113 -2.82 22.85 3.90
C LEU A 113 -3.88 21.79 4.16
N LYS A 114 -4.09 21.44 5.44
CA LYS A 114 -5.11 20.47 5.86
C LYS A 114 -6.51 20.92 5.45
N ILE A 115 -6.86 22.17 5.72
CA ILE A 115 -8.18 22.72 5.36
C ILE A 115 -8.35 22.73 3.83
N ASP A 116 -7.34 23.14 3.08
CA ASP A 116 -7.36 23.17 1.62
C ASP A 116 -7.60 21.78 1.04
N ILE A 117 -6.79 20.78 1.42
CA ILE A 117 -6.92 19.38 0.97
C ILE A 117 -8.30 18.82 1.33
N GLN A 118 -8.74 18.97 2.58
CA GLN A 118 -10.03 18.42 3.05
C GLN A 118 -11.23 19.09 2.36
N THR A 119 -11.14 20.39 2.07
CA THR A 119 -12.18 21.12 1.34
C THR A 119 -12.25 20.69 -0.13
N LYS A 120 -11.09 20.53 -0.79
CA LYS A 120 -11.00 20.02 -2.17
C LYS A 120 -11.54 18.59 -2.26
N CYS A 121 -11.15 17.72 -1.33
CA CYS A 121 -11.69 16.35 -1.24
C CYS A 121 -13.22 16.32 -1.12
N LYS A 122 -13.80 17.20 -0.30
CA LYS A 122 -15.26 17.30 -0.10
C LYS A 122 -15.99 17.82 -1.34
N LYS A 123 -15.37 18.71 -2.12
CA LYS A 123 -15.97 19.31 -3.34
C LYS A 123 -15.80 18.45 -4.58
N GLU A 124 -14.64 17.85 -4.78
CA GLU A 124 -14.30 17.14 -6.02
C GLU A 124 -14.51 15.62 -5.92
N GLY A 125 -14.79 15.10 -4.73
CA GLY A 125 -14.89 13.66 -4.51
C GLY A 125 -13.62 12.99 -5.02
N LEU A 126 -12.46 13.41 -4.50
CA LEU A 126 -11.11 13.04 -4.94
C LEU A 126 -10.83 11.53 -4.75
N LYS A 127 -11.55 10.71 -5.50
CA LYS A 127 -11.61 9.24 -5.45
C LYS A 127 -11.04 8.63 -6.73
N ARG A 128 -10.27 9.35 -7.55
CA ARG A 128 -9.81 8.84 -8.85
C ARG A 128 -8.32 8.57 -8.94
N GLU A 129 -7.42 9.47 -8.56
CA GLU A 129 -6.00 9.24 -8.87
C GLU A 129 -5.36 8.16 -8.00
N LEU A 130 -5.48 8.21 -6.68
CA LEU A 130 -4.90 7.14 -5.84
C LEU A 130 -5.68 5.82 -5.97
N LEU A 131 -7.00 5.88 -6.16
CA LEU A 131 -7.84 4.71 -6.41
C LEU A 131 -7.53 4.07 -7.77
N GLN A 132 -7.11 4.83 -8.78
CA GLN A 132 -6.63 4.29 -10.06
C GLN A 132 -5.22 3.71 -9.96
N VAL A 133 -4.33 4.31 -9.16
CA VAL A 133 -3.00 3.72 -8.87
C VAL A 133 -3.16 2.41 -8.07
N LEU A 134 -4.02 2.38 -7.05
CA LEU A 134 -4.32 1.18 -6.27
C LEU A 134 -5.02 0.09 -7.09
N ARG A 135 -5.97 0.44 -7.98
CA ARG A 135 -6.56 -0.53 -8.92
C ARG A 135 -5.55 -1.07 -9.94
N ARG A 136 -4.52 -0.31 -10.30
CA ARG A 136 -3.43 -0.83 -11.17
C ARG A 136 -2.57 -1.83 -10.40
N MET A 137 -2.37 -1.65 -9.10
CA MET A 137 -1.70 -2.64 -8.25
C MET A 137 -2.52 -3.94 -8.13
N GLU A 138 -3.85 -3.86 -8.04
CA GLU A 138 -4.74 -5.05 -8.02
C GLU A 138 -4.87 -5.73 -9.40
N ALA A 139 -4.76 -4.98 -10.51
CA ALA A 139 -4.94 -5.51 -11.86
C ALA A 139 -3.67 -6.15 -12.46
N GLN A 140 -2.47 -5.84 -11.95
CA GLN A 140 -1.22 -6.45 -12.43
C GLN A 140 -1.08 -7.93 -12.04
N ASP A 141 -1.78 -8.40 -11.00
CA ASP A 141 -1.82 -9.83 -10.63
C ASP A 141 -2.69 -10.69 -11.56
N SER A 142 -3.43 -10.07 -12.49
CA SER A 142 -4.35 -10.78 -13.40
C SER A 142 -3.81 -11.01 -14.82
N GLN A 143 -2.61 -10.51 -15.15
CA GLN A 143 -2.04 -10.61 -16.51
C GLN A 143 -0.78 -11.48 -16.62
N ASP A 144 -0.20 -11.93 -15.51
CA ASP A 144 1.01 -12.76 -15.52
C ASP A 144 0.71 -14.28 -15.52
N THR A 145 -0.54 -14.70 -15.69
CA THR A 145 -0.96 -16.13 -15.71
C THR A 145 -1.38 -16.69 -17.06
N GLU A 146 -1.32 -15.93 -18.16
CA GLU A 146 -1.55 -16.45 -19.52
C GLU A 146 -0.35 -16.20 -20.44
N SER A 147 0.77 -16.84 -20.12
CA SER A 147 1.89 -17.01 -21.06
C SER A 147 2.73 -18.20 -20.59
N ASP A 148 2.17 -19.40 -20.72
CA ASP A 148 2.91 -20.60 -21.11
C ASP A 148 1.98 -21.82 -21.04
N SER A 149 1.30 -22.09 -22.14
CA SER A 149 0.83 -23.43 -22.45
C SER A 149 1.07 -23.64 -23.93
N GLN A 150 2.33 -23.95 -24.23
CA GLN A 150 2.74 -24.49 -25.51
C GLN A 150 2.02 -25.82 -25.72
N ASP A 151 1.08 -25.75 -26.66
CA ASP A 151 0.86 -26.70 -27.74
C ASP A 151 1.75 -27.95 -27.69
N ALA A 152 1.17 -29.05 -27.24
CA ALA A 152 1.65 -30.40 -27.52
C ALA A 152 0.44 -31.23 -27.95
N THR A 153 0.08 -31.10 -29.22
CA THR A 153 -0.88 -31.98 -29.88
C THR A 153 -0.38 -33.42 -29.88
N ASP A 154 -1.24 -34.24 -29.30
CA ASP A 154 -1.39 -35.69 -29.43
C ASP A 154 -1.33 -36.16 -30.89
N ASP A 155 -0.54 -37.21 -31.15
CA ASP A 155 -0.69 -38.03 -32.35
C ASP A 155 -0.47 -39.50 -31.98
N THR A 156 -1.54 -40.10 -31.47
CA THR A 156 -1.70 -41.54 -31.35
C THR A 156 -2.21 -42.10 -32.68
N ILE A 157 -1.38 -42.85 -33.42
CA ILE A 157 -1.89 -43.77 -34.47
C ILE A 157 -1.38 -45.20 -34.23
N ASP A 158 -2.33 -46.00 -33.76
CA ASP A 158 -2.38 -47.44 -33.68
C ASP A 158 -2.42 -48.09 -35.08
N LYS A 159 -1.50 -49.01 -35.38
CA LYS A 159 -1.75 -50.11 -36.34
C LYS A 159 -1.01 -51.40 -35.98
N LYS A 160 -1.73 -52.29 -35.28
CA LYS A 160 -2.05 -53.68 -35.67
C LYS A 160 -1.01 -54.53 -36.44
N LYS A 161 -0.87 -55.75 -35.91
CA LYS A 161 -0.98 -57.09 -36.56
C LYS A 161 0.31 -57.89 -36.86
N LYS A 162 0.31 -59.08 -36.22
CA LYS A 162 0.89 -60.39 -36.56
C LYS A 162 2.31 -60.68 -36.09
#